data_AF-A0AAN9EVV1-F1
#
_entry.id   AF-A0AAN9EVV1-F1
#
_cell.length_a   1.000
_cell.length_b   1.000
_cell.length_c   1.000
_cell.angle_alpha   90.00
_cell.angle_beta   90.00
_cell.angle_gamma   90.00
#
_symmetry.space_group_name_H-M   'P 1'
#
loop_
_entity.id
_entity.type
_entity.pdbx_description
1 polymer ?
#
loop_
_entity_poly.entity_id
_entity_poly.type
_entity_poly.pdbx_seq_one_letter_code
_entity_poly.pdbx_strand_id
1 'polypeptide(L)'
;MCKGAEENRKHGSLGVARVSASCELCGSRASLYCHADDAYLCRKCDKWVHSANFLALRHLRCFLCNTCQNLTQRYLIGASAEIILPASVHKHNLPSSSHFMFL
;
A
#
# COMPACT_ATOMS: atom_id res chain seq x y z
N MET A 1 -12.64 3.84 -14.73
CA MET A 1 -13.22 2.90 -13.75
C MET A 1 -12.34 2.83 -12.50
N CYS A 2 -12.88 3.15 -11.33
CA CYS A 2 -12.48 2.56 -10.06
C CYS A 2 -13.68 1.75 -9.55
N LYS A 3 -13.71 0.45 -9.85
CA LYS A 3 -14.45 -0.52 -9.05
C LYS A 3 -13.51 -0.88 -7.91
N GLY A 4 -13.67 -0.19 -6.78
CA GLY A 4 -12.91 -0.47 -5.56
C GLY A 4 -13.28 -1.84 -5.02
N ALA A 5 -12.41 -2.42 -4.20
CA ALA A 5 -12.80 -3.53 -3.35
C ALA A 5 -13.84 -3.00 -2.35
N GLU A 6 -15.11 -3.26 -2.63
CA GLU A 6 -16.13 -3.27 -1.59
C GLU A 6 -15.89 -4.49 -0.71
N GLU A 7 -15.17 -4.32 0.39
CA GLU A 7 -15.40 -5.17 1.56
C GLU A 7 -15.26 -4.35 2.84
N ASN A 8 -16.45 -4.01 3.34
CA ASN A 8 -16.85 -3.92 4.74
C ASN A 8 -15.85 -3.31 5.74
N ARG A 9 -16.10 -2.02 5.97
CA ARG A 9 -15.65 -1.19 7.10
C ARG A 9 -15.58 -1.96 8.41
N LYS A 10 -14.39 -2.02 9.03
CA LYS A 10 -14.19 -1.80 10.48
C LYS A 10 -12.84 -1.13 10.76
N HIS A 11 -12.66 0.11 10.31
CA HIS A 11 -11.83 1.08 11.04
C HIS A 11 -12.35 2.49 10.79
N GLY A 12 -12.84 3.13 11.86
CA GLY A 12 -12.98 4.58 12.02
C GLY A 12 -13.60 5.40 10.88
N SER A 13 -14.90 5.63 10.98
CA SER A 13 -15.65 6.64 10.23
C SER A 13 -15.27 8.08 10.59
N LEU A 14 -14.97 8.91 9.59
CA LEU A 14 -15.46 10.29 9.50
C LEU A 14 -15.70 10.61 8.01
N GLY A 15 -16.78 11.31 7.70
CA GLY A 15 -16.97 11.86 6.35
C GLY A 15 -15.91 12.93 6.11
N VAL A 16 -15.04 12.75 5.12
CA VAL A 16 -13.92 13.68 4.90
C VAL A 16 -13.82 14.00 3.42
N ALA A 17 -13.61 15.29 3.14
CA ALA A 17 -13.13 15.81 1.87
C ALA A 17 -12.05 14.89 1.26
N ARG A 18 -11.86 14.93 -0.06
CA ARG A 18 -10.82 14.17 -0.76
C ARG A 18 -9.43 14.61 -0.28
N VAL A 19 -9.01 14.15 0.90
CA VAL A 19 -7.70 14.42 1.46
C VAL A 19 -6.73 13.60 0.63
N SER A 20 -5.87 14.31 -0.06
CA SER A 20 -4.78 13.72 -0.80
C SER A 20 -3.83 13.07 0.22
N ALA A 21 -3.67 11.76 0.16
CA ALA A 21 -2.62 11.07 0.89
C ALA A 21 -1.27 11.67 0.50
N SER A 22 -0.54 12.14 1.50
CA SER A 22 0.79 12.72 1.36
C SER A 22 1.81 11.68 1.82
N CYS A 23 3.00 11.74 1.23
CA CYS A 23 4.10 10.87 1.58
C CYS A 23 4.61 11.24 2.96
N GLU A 24 4.67 10.27 3.87
CA GLU A 24 5.04 10.52 5.27
C GLU A 24 6.49 10.95 5.45
N LEU A 25 7.38 10.61 4.50
CA LEU A 25 8.79 10.99 4.57
C LEU A 25 9.12 12.36 3.99
N CYS A 26 8.35 12.85 3.01
CA CYS A 26 8.72 14.07 2.28
C CYS A 26 7.57 15.01 1.96
N GLY A 27 6.34 14.70 2.38
CA GLY A 27 5.15 15.54 2.17
C GLY A 27 4.64 15.62 0.74
N SER A 28 5.36 15.08 -0.25
CA SER A 28 4.91 15.02 -1.64
C SER A 28 3.70 14.08 -1.80
N ARG A 29 3.01 14.14 -2.92
CA ARG A 29 1.83 13.30 -3.17
C ARG A 29 2.16 11.79 -3.11
N ALA A 30 1.44 11.04 -2.30
CA ALA A 30 1.60 9.59 -2.21
C ALA A 30 1.10 8.89 -3.48
N SER A 31 1.71 7.77 -3.81
CA SER A 31 1.33 6.92 -4.93
C SER A 31 1.16 5.46 -4.53
N LEU A 32 1.66 5.10 -3.35
CA LEU A 32 1.71 3.75 -2.83
C LEU A 32 1.31 3.76 -1.35
N TYR A 33 0.74 2.64 -0.91
CA TYR A 33 0.52 2.33 0.49
C TYR A 33 1.22 1.01 0.81
N CYS A 34 2.04 0.98 1.86
CA CYS A 34 2.68 -0.22 2.35
C CYS A 34 1.88 -0.81 3.50
N HIS A 35 1.43 -2.06 3.36
CA HIS A 35 0.67 -2.73 4.42
C HIS A 35 1.53 -3.13 5.63
N ALA A 36 2.82 -3.39 5.44
CA ALA A 36 3.71 -3.80 6.51
C ALA A 36 4.07 -2.63 7.44
N ASP A 37 4.31 -1.46 6.85
CA ASP A 37 4.70 -0.24 7.57
C ASP A 37 3.53 0.67 7.92
N ASP A 38 2.31 0.34 7.46
CA ASP A 38 1.11 1.19 7.53
C ASP A 38 1.36 2.62 7.04
N ALA A 39 2.10 2.75 5.93
CA ALA A 39 2.66 4.03 5.50
C ALA A 39 2.30 4.39 4.05
N TYR A 40 1.98 5.67 3.83
CA TYR A 40 1.79 6.27 2.51
C TYR A 40 3.11 6.82 1.95
N LEU A 41 3.49 6.35 0.75
CA LEU A 41 4.78 6.66 0.15
C LEU A 41 4.64 7.17 -1.28
N CYS A 42 5.49 8.14 -1.65
CA CYS A 42 5.75 8.45 -3.05
C CYS A 42 6.71 7.43 -3.65
N ARG A 43 6.74 7.30 -4.98
CA ARG A 43 7.61 6.33 -5.67
C ARG A 43 9.10 6.46 -5.32
N LYS A 44 9.56 7.68 -5.03
CA LYS A 44 10.96 7.92 -4.64
C LYS A 44 11.22 7.35 -3.24
N CYS A 45 10.47 7.77 -2.23
CA CYS A 45 10.64 7.30 -0.86
C CYS A 45 10.40 5.79 -0.75
N ASP A 46 9.42 5.26 -1.48
CA ASP A 46 9.18 3.83 -1.61
C ASP A 46 10.44 3.06 -2.02
N LYS A 47 11.11 3.50 -3.10
CA LYS A 47 12.35 2.86 -3.56
C LYS A 47 13.44 2.93 -2.50
N TRP A 48 13.57 4.04 -1.79
CA TRP A 48 14.59 4.20 -0.75
C TRP A 48 14.36 3.27 0.44
N VAL A 49 13.13 3.21 0.94
CA VAL A 49 12.74 2.34 2.06
C VAL A 49 12.85 0.87 1.65
N HIS A 50 12.22 0.50 0.54
CA HIS A 50 12.07 -0.91 0.17
C HIS A 50 13.23 -1.49 -0.63
N SER A 51 14.24 -0.70 -1.01
CA SER A 51 15.52 -1.23 -1.54
C SER A 51 16.63 -1.27 -0.50
N ALA A 52 16.40 -0.76 0.73
CA ALA A 52 17.43 -0.70 1.77
C ALA A 52 17.87 -2.09 2.23
N ASN A 53 16.94 -3.05 2.29
CA ASN A 53 17.24 -4.42 2.65
C ASN A 53 16.28 -5.42 1.98
N PHE A 54 16.68 -6.70 1.96
CA PHE A 54 15.89 -7.79 1.36
C PHE A 54 14.55 -8.06 2.05
N LEU A 55 14.41 -7.71 3.34
CA LEU A 55 13.17 -7.89 4.08
C LEU A 55 12.13 -6.87 3.62
N ALA A 56 12.52 -5.60 3.55
CA ALA A 56 11.71 -4.50 3.04
C ALA A 56 11.31 -4.75 1.58
N LEU A 57 12.17 -5.34 0.75
CA LEU A 57 11.78 -5.75 -0.61
C LEU A 57 10.52 -6.64 -0.61
N ARG A 58 10.29 -7.46 0.41
CA ARG A 58 9.13 -8.38 0.44
C ARG A 58 7.82 -7.72 0.87
N HIS A 59 7.82 -6.44 1.26
CA HIS A 59 6.59 -5.76 1.68
C HIS A 59 5.60 -5.64 0.53
N LEU A 60 4.34 -6.02 0.80
CA LEU A 60 3.21 -5.86 -0.10
C LEU A 60 2.82 -4.37 -0.15
N ARG A 61 2.90 -3.77 -1.34
CA ARG A 61 2.54 -2.38 -1.56
C ARG A 61 1.42 -2.26 -2.58
N CYS A 62 0.46 -1.39 -2.29
CA CYS A 62 -0.72 -1.15 -3.11
C CYS A 62 -0.61 0.20 -3.83
N PHE A 63 -0.91 0.25 -5.13
CA PHE A 63 -1.00 1.52 -5.84
C PHE A 63 -2.25 2.29 -5.46
N LEU A 64 -2.09 3.61 -5.31
CA LEU A 64 -3.18 4.55 -5.20
C LEU A 64 -3.66 5.02 -6.58
N CYS A 65 -4.95 5.28 -6.70
CA CYS A 65 -5.51 5.86 -7.91
C CYS A 65 -4.99 7.30 -8.10
N ASN A 66 -4.47 7.62 -9.28
CA ASN A 66 -3.99 8.97 -9.59
C ASN A 66 -5.11 10.02 -9.65
N THR A 67 -6.39 9.65 -9.64
CA THR A 67 -7.50 10.63 -9.68
C THR A 67 -8.21 10.78 -8.33
N CYS A 68 -8.40 9.68 -7.60
CA CYS A 68 -9.16 9.69 -6.34
C CYS A 68 -8.33 9.28 -5.11
N GLN A 69 -7.07 8.87 -5.30
CA GLN A 69 -6.15 8.41 -4.23
C GLN A 69 -6.70 7.28 -3.35
N ASN A 70 -7.71 6.56 -3.83
CA ASN A 70 -8.14 5.31 -3.22
C ASN A 70 -7.16 4.19 -3.57
N LEU A 71 -7.06 3.20 -2.67
CA LEU A 71 -6.36 1.94 -2.90
C LEU A 71 -6.93 1.24 -4.14
N THR A 72 -6.04 0.71 -4.97
CA THR A 72 -6.43 -0.05 -6.17
C THR A 72 -6.19 -1.55 -5.95
N GLN A 73 -6.58 -2.39 -6.91
CA GLN A 73 -6.23 -3.82 -6.89
C GLN A 73 -4.85 -4.10 -7.50
N ARG A 74 -4.03 -3.07 -7.74
CA ARG A 74 -2.68 -3.21 -8.27
C ARG A 74 -1.69 -3.24 -7.12
N TYR A 75 -0.96 -4.34 -7.01
CA TYR A 75 0.03 -4.53 -5.97
C TYR A 75 1.41 -4.73 -6.58
N LEU A 76 2.43 -4.49 -5.76
CA LEU A 76 3.80 -4.81 -6.08
C LEU A 76 4.51 -5.44 -4.87
N ILE A 77 5.42 -6.35 -5.19
CA ILE A 77 6.32 -7.03 -4.25
C ILE A 77 7.73 -6.83 -4.81
N GLY A 78 8.71 -6.52 -3.97
CA GLY A 78 10.06 -6.19 -4.42
C GLY A 78 10.18 -4.78 -4.99
N ALA A 79 11.39 -4.38 -5.40
CA ALA A 79 11.64 -3.05 -5.93
C ALA A 79 10.91 -2.76 -7.25
N SER A 80 10.44 -3.80 -7.98
CA SER A 80 9.94 -3.63 -9.35
C SER A 80 8.93 -4.68 -9.85
N ALA A 81 8.53 -5.70 -9.08
CA ALA A 81 7.58 -6.69 -9.61
C ALA A 81 6.14 -6.19 -9.41
N GLU A 82 5.56 -5.58 -10.45
CA GLU A 82 4.12 -5.32 -10.52
C GLU A 82 3.41 -6.66 -10.71
N ILE A 83 2.64 -7.08 -9.71
CA ILE A 83 1.85 -8.31 -9.76
C ILE A 83 0.38 -7.88 -9.75
N ILE A 84 -0.33 -8.16 -10.84
CA ILE A 84 -1.78 -8.10 -10.84
C ILE A 84 -2.25 -9.35 -10.10
N LEU A 85 -2.59 -9.24 -8.81
CA LEU A 85 -3.19 -10.39 -8.12
C LEU A 85 -4.57 -10.67 -8.76
N PRO A 86 -4.86 -11.90 -9.20
CA PRO A 86 -6.21 -12.29 -9.58
C PRO A 86 -7.12 -12.13 -8.36
N ALA A 87 -8.38 -11.74 -8.59
CA ALA A 87 -9.38 -11.41 -7.57
C ALA A 87 -9.85 -12.59 -6.69
N SER A 88 -9.04 -13.64 -6.53
CA SER A 88 -9.41 -14.89 -5.87
C SER A 88 -8.27 -15.50 -5.04
N VAL A 89 -7.52 -14.68 -4.30
CA VAL A 89 -6.78 -15.20 -3.14
C VAL A 89 -7.74 -15.21 -1.95
N HIS A 90 -8.35 -16.37 -1.69
CA HIS A 90 -9.01 -16.65 -0.42
C HIS A 90 -8.06 -16.28 0.72
N LYS A 91 -8.57 -15.56 1.71
CA LYS A 91 -7.86 -14.98 2.88
C LYS A 91 -7.12 -15.99 3.79
N HIS A 92 -6.80 -17.20 3.35
CA HIS A 92 -6.38 -18.28 4.24
C HIS A 92 -4.88 -18.65 4.21
N ASN A 93 -4.01 -17.80 3.66
CA ASN A 93 -2.56 -17.99 3.83
C ASN A 93 -1.71 -16.71 3.75
N LEU A 94 -2.21 -15.58 4.26
CA LEU A 94 -1.30 -14.47 4.59
C LEU A 94 -0.73 -14.77 5.98
N PRO A 95 0.60 -14.96 6.16
CA PRO A 95 1.14 -15.20 7.48
C PRO A 95 0.82 -14.00 8.36
N SER A 96 -0.02 -14.24 9.37
CA SER A 96 -0.16 -13.39 10.55
C SER A 96 1.22 -13.34 11.20
N SER A 97 2.01 -12.33 10.87
CA SER A 97 3.29 -12.08 11.50
C SER A 97 3.30 -10.64 11.95
N SER A 98 2.49 -10.41 12.98
CA SER A 98 2.74 -9.41 13.99
C SER A 98 4.25 -9.27 14.22
N HIS A 99 4.75 -8.03 14.21
CA HIS A 99 6.07 -7.68 14.74
C HIS A 99 7.28 -8.03 13.85
N PHE A 100 7.40 -7.40 12.67
CA PHE A 100 8.71 -7.12 12.09
C PHE A 100 8.94 -5.62 12.09
N MET A 101 9.57 -5.17 13.17
CA MET A 101 10.00 -3.79 13.41
C MET A 101 11.00 -3.33 12.36
N PHE A 102 10.79 -2.10 11.93
CA PHE A 102 11.73 -1.15 11.31
C PHE A 102 13.21 -1.47 11.54
N LEU A 103 13.86 -2.03 10.51
CA LEU A 103 15.29 -1.98 10.22
C LEU A 103 15.43 -1.81 8.70
#